data_AF-A0A1H9VPY8-F1
#
_entry.id   AF-A0A1H9VPY8-F1
#
_cell.length_a   1.000
_cell.length_b   1.000
_cell.length_c   1.000
_cell.angle_alpha   90.00
_cell.angle_beta   90.00
_cell.angle_gamma   90.00
#
_symmetry.space_group_name_H-M   'P 1'
#
loop_
_entity.id
_entity.type
_entity.pdbx_description
1 polymer ?
#
loop_
_entity_poly.entity_id
_entity_poly.type
_entity_poly.pdbx_seq_one_letter_code
_entity_poly.pdbx_strand_id
1 'polypeptide(L)'
;MNTGEDIGGLRKIADFTRLISLVILSIHFYMSCYLAFRLWGFAAGITDRLIGNVAKTGLFDGYLLPKAAALLCLVVSLLAVKGRKDEKIRKRDIGIYLTLGIIIYFASAIVFVGGFGPQLTAGLYIGMTTIGYLLMLTGGGMLSRLIKSSINTDVFNSENETFPQEERLIENEYSVNLPAKYNLKGKIRDSYINIINPFRGLLVTGTPGSGKGRAKVIL
;
A
#
# COMPACT_ATOMS: atom_id res chain seq x y z
N MET A 1 -10.57 -18.11 0.44
CA MET A 1 -9.61 -18.70 1.40
C MET A 1 -8.34 -17.86 1.34
N ASN A 2 -7.94 -17.22 2.44
CA ASN A 2 -6.72 -16.45 2.54
C ASN A 2 -5.99 -17.01 3.76
N THR A 3 -5.24 -18.10 3.57
CA THR A 3 -4.55 -18.80 4.65
C THR A 3 -3.40 -17.93 5.14
N GLY A 4 -3.19 -17.85 6.46
CA GLY A 4 -2.13 -17.03 7.05
C GLY A 4 -0.72 -17.37 6.58
N GLU A 5 -0.52 -18.58 6.02
CA GLU A 5 0.75 -19.01 5.41
C GLU A 5 1.18 -18.14 4.22
N ASP A 6 0.26 -17.77 3.33
CA ASP A 6 0.58 -16.95 2.14
C ASP A 6 1.05 -15.54 2.52
N ILE A 7 0.49 -14.98 3.60
CA ILE A 7 0.85 -13.64 4.08
C ILE A 7 2.25 -13.64 4.71
N GLY A 8 2.61 -14.71 5.42
CA GLY A 8 3.94 -14.90 5.99
C GLY A 8 5.02 -15.07 4.91
N GLY A 9 4.73 -15.87 3.88
CA GLY A 9 5.61 -16.06 2.73
C GLY A 9 5.87 -14.74 1.96
N LEU A 10 4.80 -14.00 1.67
CA LEU A 10 4.89 -12.72 0.95
C LEU A 10 5.72 -11.67 1.71
N ARG A 11 5.65 -11.64 3.05
CA ARG A 11 6.48 -10.76 3.86
C ARG A 11 7.96 -11.12 3.76
N LYS A 12 8.31 -12.41 3.82
CA LYS A 12 9.70 -12.86 3.66
C LYS A 12 10.27 -12.48 2.30
N ILE A 13 9.48 -12.66 1.23
CA ILE A 13 9.88 -12.26 -0.13
C ILE A 13 10.09 -10.74 -0.20
N ALA A 14 9.21 -9.96 0.41
CA ALA A 14 9.35 -8.51 0.47
C ALA A 14 10.63 -8.08 1.19
N ASP A 15 10.92 -8.66 2.35
CA ASP A 15 12.11 -8.35 3.13
C ASP A 15 13.39 -8.78 2.39
N PHE A 16 13.38 -9.93 1.72
CA PHE A 16 14.48 -10.36 0.87
C PHE A 16 14.69 -9.43 -0.34
N THR A 17 13.62 -8.97 -0.97
CA THR A 17 13.70 -8.01 -2.09
C THR A 17 14.28 -6.67 -1.61
N ARG A 18 13.92 -6.22 -0.40
CA ARG A 18 14.50 -5.03 0.22
C ARG A 18 15.97 -5.22 0.57
N LEU A 19 16.37 -6.41 0.99
CA LEU A 19 17.76 -6.76 1.21
C LEU A 19 18.55 -6.69 -0.10
N ILE A 20 18.02 -7.23 -1.20
CA ILE A 20 18.64 -7.12 -2.54
C ILE A 20 18.84 -5.65 -2.92
N SER A 21 17.83 -4.80 -2.72
CA SER A 21 17.94 -3.35 -2.95
C SER A 21 19.12 -2.73 -2.20
N LEU A 22 19.27 -3.04 -0.91
CA LEU A 22 20.37 -2.55 -0.09
C LEU A 22 21.73 -3.10 -0.54
N VAL A 23 21.81 -4.38 -0.92
CA VAL A 23 23.04 -4.99 -1.43
C VAL A 23 23.49 -4.33 -2.73
N ILE A 24 22.58 -4.08 -3.67
CA ILE A 24 22.88 -3.33 -4.90
C ILE A 24 23.47 -1.96 -4.52
N LEU A 25 22.86 -1.26 -3.58
CA LEU A 25 23.34 0.06 -3.15
C LEU A 25 24.72 -0.01 -2.46
N SER A 26 24.97 -1.04 -1.65
CA SER A 26 26.27 -1.25 -1.00
C SER A 26 27.38 -1.52 -2.01
N ILE A 27 27.14 -2.37 -3.02
CA ILE A 27 28.11 -2.62 -4.10
C ILE A 27 28.35 -1.33 -4.88
N HIS A 28 27.29 -0.58 -5.16
CA HIS A 28 27.37 0.71 -5.84
C HIS A 28 28.23 1.73 -5.08
N PHE A 29 28.07 1.81 -3.76
CA PHE A 29 28.91 2.66 -2.91
C PHE A 29 30.37 2.23 -2.92
N TYR A 30 30.63 0.92 -2.83
CA TYR A 30 32.00 0.41 -2.89
C TYR A 30 32.67 0.79 -4.21
N MET A 31 31.99 0.59 -5.34
CA MET A 31 32.52 0.89 -6.66
C MET A 31 32.70 2.40 -6.88
N SER A 32 31.68 3.19 -6.56
CA SER A 32 31.69 4.65 -6.77
C SER A 32 32.69 5.38 -5.86
N CYS A 33 32.95 4.82 -4.67
CA CYS A 33 33.82 5.43 -3.66
C CYS A 33 35.07 4.58 -3.37
N TYR A 34 35.51 3.76 -4.33
CA TYR A 34 36.58 2.76 -4.12
C TYR A 34 37.84 3.34 -3.48
N LEU A 35 38.26 4.54 -3.89
CA LEU A 35 39.43 5.21 -3.31
C LEU A 35 39.28 5.48 -1.81
N ALA A 36 38.09 5.89 -1.36
CA ALA A 36 37.82 6.08 0.06
C ALA A 36 37.83 4.75 0.82
N PHE A 37 37.22 3.70 0.26
CA PHE A 37 37.25 2.34 0.85
C PHE A 37 38.67 1.78 0.95
N ARG A 38 39.53 2.05 -0.03
CA ARG A 38 40.97 1.76 0.02
C ARG A 38 41.67 2.48 1.16
N LEU A 39 41.44 3.79 1.30
CA LEU A 39 42.03 4.61 2.37
C LEU A 39 41.52 4.22 3.77
N TRP A 40 40.29 3.72 3.87
CA TRP A 40 39.75 3.17 5.12
C TRP A 40 40.22 1.75 5.45
N GLY A 41 41.00 1.10 4.56
CA GLY A 41 41.46 -0.27 4.75
C GLY A 41 40.38 -1.33 4.54
N PHE A 42 39.22 -0.96 3.97
CA PHE A 42 38.11 -1.88 3.67
C PHE A 42 38.21 -2.53 2.29
N ALA A 43 39.18 -2.14 1.48
CA ALA A 43 39.48 -2.83 0.24
C ALA A 43 40.40 -4.04 0.52
N ALA A 44 39.87 -5.24 0.31
CA ALA A 44 40.63 -6.49 0.38
C ALA A 44 40.57 -7.19 -0.99
N GLY A 45 41.60 -7.98 -1.31
CA GLY A 45 41.67 -8.68 -2.61
C GLY A 45 40.48 -9.62 -2.87
N ILE A 46 39.85 -10.14 -1.82
CA ILE A 46 38.63 -10.95 -1.92
C ILE A 46 37.43 -10.10 -2.34
N THR A 47 37.24 -8.93 -1.72
CA THR A 47 36.16 -7.98 -2.03
C THR A 47 36.27 -7.48 -3.46
N ASP A 48 37.48 -7.17 -3.91
CA ASP A 48 37.75 -6.69 -5.28
C ASP A 48 37.45 -7.76 -6.33
N ARG A 49 37.77 -9.03 -6.07
CA ARG A 49 37.45 -10.15 -6.97
C ARG A 49 35.94 -10.40 -7.06
N LEU A 50 35.24 -10.37 -5.93
CA LEU A 50 33.77 -10.51 -5.89
C LEU A 50 33.09 -9.40 -6.70
N ILE A 51 33.50 -8.15 -6.46
CA ILE A 51 32.91 -6.98 -7.10
C ILE A 51 33.29 -6.90 -8.58
N GLY A 52 34.50 -7.31 -8.96
CA GLY A 52 34.92 -7.40 -10.36
C GLY A 52 34.08 -8.35 -11.21
N ASN A 53 33.53 -9.42 -10.63
CA ASN A 53 32.59 -10.30 -11.35
C ASN A 53 31.21 -9.66 -11.51
N VAL A 54 30.76 -8.91 -10.50
CA VAL A 54 29.47 -8.22 -10.51
C VAL A 54 29.49 -7.02 -11.46
N ALA A 55 30.62 -6.30 -11.55
CA ALA A 55 30.80 -5.18 -12.48
C ALA A 55 30.61 -5.60 -13.95
N LYS A 56 30.97 -6.83 -14.31
CA LYS A 56 30.82 -7.36 -15.68
C LYS A 56 29.36 -7.56 -16.12
N THR A 57 28.40 -7.45 -15.21
CA THR A 57 26.98 -7.60 -15.55
C THR A 57 26.40 -6.36 -16.24
N GLY A 58 27.13 -5.24 -16.28
CA GLY A 58 26.66 -3.94 -16.80
C GLY A 58 25.71 -3.20 -15.85
N LEU A 59 25.20 -3.85 -14.80
CA LEU A 59 24.28 -3.24 -13.83
C LEU A 59 24.88 -2.04 -13.09
N PHE A 60 26.20 -2.03 -12.94
CA PHE A 60 26.95 -1.02 -12.20
C PHE A 60 27.66 -0.01 -13.12
N ASP A 61 27.25 0.05 -14.39
CA ASP A 61 27.77 1.04 -15.32
C ASP A 61 27.18 2.44 -15.00
N GLY A 62 28.07 3.35 -14.63
CA GLY A 62 27.71 4.71 -14.21
C GLY A 62 26.95 4.77 -12.88
N TYR A 63 26.29 5.90 -12.64
CA TYR A 63 25.66 6.17 -11.33
C TYR A 63 24.15 5.92 -11.29
N LEU A 64 23.49 5.92 -12.45
CA LEU A 64 22.03 5.94 -12.54
C LEU A 64 21.42 4.54 -12.53
N LEU A 65 21.99 3.61 -13.29
CA LEU A 65 21.47 2.26 -13.45
C LEU A 65 21.43 1.46 -12.14
N PRO A 66 22.51 1.38 -11.33
CA PRO A 66 22.46 0.64 -10.07
C PRO A 66 21.48 1.28 -9.07
N LYS A 67 21.39 2.61 -9.09
CA LYS A 67 20.42 3.39 -8.30
C LYS A 67 18.98 3.09 -8.68
N ALA A 68 18.67 3.08 -9.98
CA ALA A 68 17.35 2.74 -10.49
C ALA A 68 16.98 1.29 -10.16
N ALA A 69 17.92 0.34 -10.28
CA ALA A 69 17.70 -1.05 -9.92
C ALA A 69 17.41 -1.25 -8.43
N ALA A 70 18.17 -0.58 -7.55
CA ALA A 70 17.88 -0.57 -6.12
C ALA A 70 16.47 -0.01 -5.84
N LEU A 71 16.09 1.10 -6.47
CA LEU A 71 14.75 1.67 -6.31
C LEU A 71 13.64 0.76 -6.84
N LEU A 72 13.86 0.05 -7.94
CA LEU A 72 12.91 -0.93 -8.45
C LEU A 72 12.67 -2.03 -7.41
N CYS A 73 13.72 -2.61 -6.86
CA CYS A 73 13.62 -3.61 -5.78
C CYS A 73 12.91 -3.03 -4.55
N LEU A 74 13.21 -1.78 -4.16
CA LEU A 74 12.50 -1.09 -3.08
C LEU A 74 10.99 -0.99 -3.35
N VAL A 75 10.59 -0.51 -4.53
CA VAL A 75 9.17 -0.39 -4.92
C VAL A 75 8.46 -1.73 -4.87
N VAL A 76 9.06 -2.78 -5.44
CA VAL A 76 8.52 -4.15 -5.39
C VAL A 76 8.35 -4.62 -3.94
N SER A 77 9.36 -4.38 -3.08
CA SER A 77 9.29 -4.75 -1.66
C SER A 77 8.15 -4.05 -0.91
N LEU A 78 7.86 -2.80 -1.28
CA LEU A 78 6.82 -1.98 -0.64
C LEU A 78 5.42 -2.42 -1.06
N LEU A 79 5.23 -2.85 -2.31
CA LEU A 79 3.96 -3.35 -2.82
C LEU A 79 3.59 -4.72 -2.21
N ALA A 80 4.58 -5.54 -1.86
CA ALA A 80 4.35 -6.87 -1.29
C ALA A 80 3.78 -6.83 0.14
N VAL A 81 4.22 -5.91 1.01
CA VAL A 81 3.82 -5.90 2.43
C VAL A 81 2.39 -5.36 2.63
N LYS A 82 1.49 -6.14 3.23
CA LYS A 82 0.21 -5.61 3.76
C LYS A 82 0.50 -4.85 5.06
N GLY A 83 0.43 -3.53 5.02
CA GLY A 83 0.50 -2.70 6.22
C GLY A 83 -0.88 -2.48 6.84
N ARG A 84 -0.93 -2.31 8.16
CA ARG A 84 -2.15 -1.91 8.87
C ARG A 84 -2.50 -0.47 8.49
N LYS A 85 -3.79 -0.19 8.27
CA LYS A 85 -4.27 1.18 8.03
C LYS A 85 -3.85 2.05 9.20
N ASP A 86 -3.31 3.22 8.87
CA ASP A 86 -2.90 4.24 9.83
C ASP A 86 -3.68 5.50 9.46
N GLU A 87 -4.66 5.85 10.27
CA GLU A 87 -5.62 6.91 9.98
C GLU A 87 -5.00 8.31 10.02
N LYS A 88 -3.77 8.43 10.54
CA LYS A 88 -3.04 9.71 10.64
C LYS A 88 -2.23 10.06 9.40
N ILE A 89 -2.20 9.20 8.37
CA ILE A 89 -1.41 9.47 7.16
C ILE A 89 -2.03 10.60 6.33
N ARG A 90 -1.36 11.75 6.29
CA ARG A 90 -1.72 12.86 5.39
C ARG A 90 -1.11 12.63 4.00
N LYS A 91 -1.92 12.69 2.93
CA LYS A 91 -1.45 12.54 1.54
C LYS A 91 -0.33 13.52 1.17
N ARG A 92 -0.36 14.72 1.76
CA ARG A 92 0.69 15.74 1.60
C ARG A 92 2.06 15.24 2.06
N ASP A 93 2.12 14.57 3.21
CA ASP A 93 3.38 14.08 3.77
C ASP A 93 4.00 13.01 2.87
N ILE A 94 3.18 12.11 2.29
CA ILE A 94 3.63 11.12 1.31
C ILE A 94 4.32 11.80 0.12
N GLY A 95 3.67 12.82 -0.45
CA GLY A 95 4.21 13.58 -1.58
C GLY A 95 5.55 14.24 -1.26
N ILE A 96 5.67 14.85 -0.07
CA ILE A 96 6.92 15.47 0.40
C ILE A 96 8.03 14.43 0.53
N TYR A 97 7.80 13.32 1.24
CA TYR A 97 8.81 12.27 1.44
C TYR A 97 9.31 11.69 0.12
N LEU A 98 8.40 11.36 -0.81
CA LEU A 98 8.77 10.78 -2.10
C LEU A 98 9.51 11.77 -2.98
N THR A 99 9.03 13.01 -3.08
CA THR A 99 9.63 14.04 -3.95
C THR A 99 11.01 14.43 -3.44
N LEU A 100 11.13 14.73 -2.14
CA LEU A 100 12.41 15.09 -1.52
C LEU A 100 13.38 13.90 -1.55
N GLY A 101 12.88 12.68 -1.31
CA GLY A 101 13.66 11.46 -1.39
C GLY A 101 14.28 11.23 -2.76
N ILE A 102 13.50 11.33 -3.84
CA ILE A 102 13.98 11.20 -5.22
C ILE A 102 15.02 12.29 -5.54
N ILE A 103 14.71 13.54 -5.22
CA ILE A 103 15.62 14.67 -5.50
C ILE A 103 16.97 14.46 -4.80
N ILE A 104 16.97 14.22 -3.48
CA ILE A 104 18.22 14.02 -2.72
C ILE A 104 18.99 12.79 -3.24
N TYR A 105 18.28 11.69 -3.51
CA TYR A 105 18.88 10.44 -3.94
C TYR A 105 19.64 10.57 -5.26
N PHE A 106 19.07 11.24 -6.27
CA PHE A 106 19.74 11.43 -7.55
C PHE A 106 20.70 12.64 -7.55
N ALA A 107 20.38 13.72 -6.84
CA ALA A 107 21.25 14.89 -6.72
C ALA A 107 22.57 14.61 -6.00
N SER A 108 22.63 13.55 -5.18
CA SER A 108 23.89 13.13 -4.52
C SER A 108 25.06 12.93 -5.48
N ALA A 109 24.83 12.61 -6.77
CA ALA A 109 25.91 12.49 -7.76
C ALA A 109 26.67 13.81 -8.01
N ILE A 110 26.07 14.97 -7.71
CA ILE A 110 26.70 16.29 -7.85
C ILE A 110 27.93 16.43 -6.94
N VAL A 111 27.99 15.68 -5.83
CA VAL A 111 29.12 15.70 -4.89
C VAL A 111 30.45 15.38 -5.58
N PHE A 112 30.46 14.55 -6.62
CA PHE A 112 31.66 14.20 -7.37
C PHE A 112 32.25 15.37 -8.19
N VAL A 113 31.47 16.42 -8.46
CA VAL A 113 31.92 17.63 -9.18
C VAL A 113 32.52 18.66 -8.23
N GLY A 114 32.29 18.55 -6.91
CA GLY A 114 32.67 19.55 -5.91
C GLY A 114 34.17 19.64 -5.59
N GLY A 115 35.01 18.74 -6.11
CA GLY A 115 36.46 18.77 -5.90
C GLY A 115 36.93 18.43 -4.48
N PHE A 116 36.09 17.75 -3.68
CA PHE A 116 36.45 17.34 -2.32
C PHE A 116 37.41 16.15 -2.28
N GLY A 117 38.11 15.99 -1.15
CA GLY A 117 38.96 14.81 -0.89
C GLY A 117 38.15 13.50 -0.87
N PRO A 118 38.76 12.34 -1.19
CA PRO A 118 38.04 11.08 -1.42
C PRO A 118 37.11 10.66 -0.27
N GLN A 119 37.57 10.80 0.98
CA GLN A 119 36.81 10.41 2.16
C GLN A 119 35.58 11.29 2.39
N LEU A 120 35.70 12.60 2.16
CA LEU A 120 34.58 13.54 2.30
C LEU A 120 33.55 13.35 1.17
N THR A 121 34.02 13.19 -0.07
CA THR A 121 33.18 12.85 -1.22
C THR A 121 32.36 11.59 -0.94
N ALA A 122 33.01 10.53 -0.44
CA ALA A 122 32.34 9.29 -0.09
C ALA A 122 31.30 9.46 1.03
N GLY A 123 31.66 10.16 2.11
CA GLY A 123 30.75 10.41 3.24
C GLY A 123 29.49 11.18 2.81
N LEU A 124 29.66 12.26 2.05
CA LEU A 124 28.54 13.05 1.52
C LEU A 124 27.69 12.24 0.54
N TYR A 125 28.32 11.52 -0.39
CA TYR A 125 27.61 10.72 -1.39
C TYR A 125 26.77 9.61 -0.76
N ILE A 126 27.38 8.81 0.12
CA ILE A 126 26.71 7.71 0.84
C ILE A 126 25.61 8.28 1.74
N GLY A 127 25.89 9.36 2.48
CA GLY A 127 24.94 10.00 3.37
C GLY A 127 23.71 10.51 2.63
N MET A 128 23.89 11.33 1.59
CA MET A 128 22.77 11.84 0.79
C MET A 128 21.99 10.73 0.11
N THR A 129 22.67 9.76 -0.51
CA THR A 129 21.99 8.64 -1.17
C THR A 129 21.19 7.81 -0.16
N THR A 130 21.73 7.56 1.03
CA THR A 130 21.02 6.81 2.08
C THR A 130 19.83 7.59 2.63
N ILE A 131 19.97 8.89 2.89
CA ILE A 131 18.87 9.76 3.32
C ILE A 131 17.74 9.73 2.28
N GLY A 132 18.06 9.94 1.00
CA GLY A 132 17.08 9.88 -0.08
C GLY A 132 16.35 8.52 -0.13
N TYR A 133 17.10 7.43 -0.01
CA TYR A 133 16.56 6.06 0.06
C TYR A 133 15.59 5.86 1.23
N LEU A 134 15.95 6.32 2.43
CA LEU A 134 15.11 6.19 3.62
C LEU A 134 13.83 7.04 3.54
N LEU A 135 13.90 8.23 2.94
CA LEU A 135 12.72 9.06 2.68
C LEU A 135 11.77 8.35 1.71
N MET A 136 12.29 7.73 0.65
CA MET A 136 11.48 6.94 -0.29
C MET A 136 10.90 5.67 0.35
N LEU A 137 11.67 4.98 1.21
CA LEU A 137 11.18 3.83 1.97
C LEU A 137 10.01 4.24 2.89
N THR A 138 10.15 5.37 3.58
CA THR A 138 9.12 5.89 4.50
C THR A 138 7.87 6.35 3.75
N GLY A 139 8.03 7.22 2.75
CA GLY A 139 6.93 7.74 1.93
C GLY A 139 6.24 6.63 1.13
N GLY A 140 7.01 5.71 0.55
CA GLY A 140 6.50 4.58 -0.20
C GLY A 140 5.77 3.56 0.69
N GLY A 141 6.22 3.36 1.93
CA GLY A 141 5.51 2.57 2.93
C GLY A 141 4.18 3.18 3.35
N MET A 142 4.10 4.51 3.47
CA MET A 142 2.85 5.23 3.69
C MET A 142 1.92 5.13 2.47
N LEU A 143 2.46 5.27 1.25
CA LEU A 143 1.70 5.15 0.00
C LEU A 143 1.12 3.74 -0.18
N SER A 144 1.93 2.70 0.03
CA SER A 144 1.48 1.30 -0.09
C SER A 144 0.32 0.99 0.87
N ARG A 145 0.38 1.49 2.12
CA ARG A 145 -0.72 1.40 3.09
C ARG A 145 -1.99 2.09 2.60
N LEU A 146 -1.86 3.30 2.04
CA LEU A 146 -2.99 4.07 1.52
C LEU A 146 -3.68 3.35 0.34
N ILE A 147 -2.90 2.86 -0.62
CA ILE A 147 -3.41 2.12 -1.79
C ILE A 147 -4.16 0.87 -1.34
N LYS A 148 -3.57 0.06 -0.44
CA LYS A 148 -4.20 -1.17 0.05
C LYS A 148 -5.45 -0.90 0.88
N SER A 149 -5.48 0.18 1.66
CA SER A 149 -6.68 0.58 2.39
C SER A 149 -7.82 1.01 1.45
N SER A 150 -7.51 1.54 0.27
CA SER A 150 -8.54 1.88 -0.73
C SER A 150 -9.07 0.66 -1.46
N ILE A 151 -8.27 -0.41 -1.57
CA ILE A 151 -8.64 -1.66 -2.27
C ILE A 151 -9.39 -2.61 -1.33
N ASN A 152 -9.06 -2.61 -0.05
CA ASN A 152 -9.75 -3.41 0.95
C ASN A 152 -11.07 -2.70 1.33
N THR A 153 -12.05 -2.78 0.43
CA THR A 153 -13.45 -2.45 0.75
C THR A 153 -13.83 -3.29 1.96
N ASP A 154 -14.21 -2.59 3.03
CA ASP A 154 -14.63 -3.16 4.29
C ASP A 154 -15.58 -4.36 4.07
N VAL A 155 -15.53 -5.37 4.93
CA VAL A 155 -16.54 -6.45 4.88
C VAL A 155 -17.92 -5.88 5.25
N PHE A 156 -17.94 -4.75 5.99
CA PHE A 156 -19.08 -3.85 6.19
C PHE A 156 -19.17 -2.78 5.09
N ASN A 157 -18.79 -3.11 3.85
CA ASN A 157 -19.07 -2.23 2.73
C ASN A 157 -20.59 -2.22 2.54
N SER A 158 -21.22 -1.08 2.73
CA SER A 158 -22.66 -0.90 2.53
C SER A 158 -23.11 -1.35 1.13
N GLU A 159 -22.23 -1.38 0.12
CA GLU A 159 -22.54 -1.97 -1.18
C GLU A 159 -22.64 -3.51 -1.17
N ASN A 160 -21.85 -4.19 -0.34
CA ASN A 160 -21.85 -5.65 -0.18
C ASN A 160 -22.85 -6.15 0.88
N GLU A 161 -23.33 -5.27 1.77
CA GLU A 161 -24.41 -5.56 2.74
C GLU A 161 -25.81 -5.27 2.17
N THR A 162 -25.94 -5.16 0.86
CA THR A 162 -27.26 -5.02 0.21
C THR A 162 -27.79 -6.36 -0.24
N PHE A 163 -29.00 -6.70 0.23
CA PHE A 163 -29.71 -7.92 -0.13
C PHE A 163 -30.86 -7.62 -1.10
N PRO A 164 -31.13 -8.50 -2.07
CA PRO A 164 -32.32 -8.36 -2.92
C PRO A 164 -33.58 -8.39 -2.05
N GLN A 165 -34.46 -7.42 -2.25
CA GLN A 165 -35.80 -7.37 -1.66
C GLN A 165 -36.82 -7.87 -2.69
N GLU A 166 -38.04 -8.19 -2.26
CA GLU A 166 -39.12 -8.58 -3.19
C GLU A 166 -39.57 -7.35 -4.00
N GLU A 167 -39.27 -7.37 -5.30
CA GLU A 167 -39.60 -6.28 -6.23
C GLU A 167 -41.02 -6.42 -6.79
N ARG A 168 -41.65 -7.59 -6.67
CA ARG A 168 -43.00 -7.83 -7.19
C ARG A 168 -44.06 -7.47 -6.17
N LEU A 169 -45.12 -6.83 -6.65
CA LEU A 169 -46.37 -6.67 -5.91
C LEU A 169 -47.13 -7.99 -5.92
N ILE A 170 -47.39 -8.57 -4.75
CA ILE A 170 -48.13 -9.83 -4.61
C ILE A 170 -49.45 -9.54 -3.92
N GLU A 171 -50.55 -9.56 -4.67
CA GLU A 171 -51.89 -9.21 -4.19
C GLU A 171 -52.75 -10.44 -3.90
N ASN A 172 -53.55 -10.36 -2.83
CA ASN A 172 -54.69 -11.22 -2.57
C ASN A 172 -55.77 -10.41 -1.80
N GLU A 173 -56.93 -11.03 -1.52
CA GLU A 173 -58.07 -10.38 -0.85
C GLU A 173 -57.71 -9.74 0.50
N TYR A 174 -56.64 -10.22 1.14
CA TYR A 174 -56.25 -9.86 2.50
C TYR A 174 -54.81 -9.33 2.61
N SER A 175 -54.13 -9.08 1.49
CA SER A 175 -52.72 -8.68 1.49
C SER A 175 -52.59 -7.19 1.74
N VAL A 176 -51.58 -6.83 2.52
CA VAL A 176 -51.18 -5.43 2.66
C VAL A 176 -49.81 -5.27 2.04
N ASN A 177 -49.70 -4.41 1.04
CA ASN A 177 -48.47 -4.19 0.28
C ASN A 177 -47.97 -2.77 0.54
N LEU A 178 -46.79 -2.66 1.15
CA LEU A 178 -46.18 -1.35 1.42
C LEU A 178 -45.11 -1.05 0.37
N PRO A 179 -45.23 0.04 -0.40
CA PRO A 179 -44.19 0.45 -1.33
C PRO A 179 -42.95 0.87 -0.55
N ALA A 180 -41.79 0.34 -0.94
CA ALA A 180 -40.51 0.61 -0.33
C ALA A 180 -39.43 0.81 -1.40
N LYS A 181 -38.36 1.51 -1.03
CA LYS A 181 -37.16 1.60 -1.86
C LYS A 181 -36.00 0.96 -1.12
N TYR A 182 -35.21 0.20 -1.85
CA TYR A 182 -33.99 -0.40 -1.31
C TYR A 182 -32.81 -0.14 -2.24
N ASN A 183 -31.60 -0.18 -1.68
CA ASN A 183 -30.37 -0.06 -2.45
C ASN A 183 -29.84 -1.48 -2.71
N LEU A 184 -29.50 -1.81 -3.95
CA LEU A 184 -28.77 -3.01 -4.31
C LEU A 184 -27.54 -2.63 -5.12
N LYS A 185 -26.35 -2.81 -4.55
CA LYS A 185 -25.05 -2.50 -5.17
C LYS A 185 -25.00 -1.08 -5.76
N GLY A 186 -25.43 -0.09 -4.98
CA GLY A 186 -25.41 1.33 -5.38
C GLY A 186 -26.60 1.78 -6.24
N LYS A 187 -27.52 0.87 -6.62
CA LYS A 187 -28.73 1.22 -7.38
C LYS A 187 -29.95 1.22 -6.47
N ILE A 188 -30.64 2.36 -6.41
CA ILE A 188 -31.95 2.47 -5.76
C ILE A 188 -32.98 1.76 -6.66
N ARG A 189 -33.74 0.84 -6.08
CA ARG A 189 -34.79 0.08 -6.75
C ARG A 189 -36.09 0.17 -5.96
N ASP A 190 -37.19 0.13 -6.67
CA ASP A 190 -38.52 0.00 -6.06
C ASP A 190 -38.75 -1.44 -5.63
N SER A 191 -39.47 -1.62 -4.52
CA SER A 191 -39.77 -2.90 -3.90
C SER A 191 -41.09 -2.84 -3.13
N TYR A 192 -41.61 -4.00 -2.76
CA TYR A 192 -42.83 -4.10 -1.97
C TYR A 192 -42.60 -4.99 -0.75
N ILE A 193 -42.96 -4.48 0.42
CA ILE A 193 -43.10 -5.30 1.62
C ILE A 193 -44.49 -5.93 1.57
N ASN A 194 -44.56 -7.16 1.09
CA ASN A 194 -45.81 -7.91 0.93
C ASN A 194 -46.16 -8.65 2.23
N ILE A 195 -47.17 -8.18 2.97
CA ILE A 195 -47.72 -8.88 4.14
C ILE A 195 -48.89 -9.74 3.66
N ILE A 196 -48.62 -11.04 3.47
CA ILE A 196 -49.59 -11.99 2.92
C ILE A 196 -50.37 -12.62 4.09
N ASN A 197 -51.69 -12.38 4.12
CA ASN A 197 -52.63 -13.06 5.03
C ASN A 197 -52.40 -12.76 6.54
N PRO A 198 -52.58 -11.50 7.00
CA PRO A 198 -52.23 -11.04 8.35
C PRO A 198 -53.12 -11.56 9.50
N PHE A 199 -53.86 -12.64 9.33
CA PHE A 199 -54.82 -13.16 10.32
C PHE A 199 -54.19 -13.92 11.50
N ARG A 200 -52.90 -14.25 11.42
CA ARG A 200 -52.14 -14.82 12.55
C ARG A 200 -51.28 -13.70 13.11
N GLY A 201 -51.49 -13.36 14.38
CA GLY A 201 -51.01 -12.14 15.04
C GLY A 201 -49.66 -11.60 14.53
N LEU A 202 -49.66 -10.32 14.14
CA LEU A 202 -48.49 -9.62 13.63
C LEU A 202 -47.75 -8.92 14.77
N LEU A 203 -46.49 -9.30 14.99
CA LEU A 203 -45.63 -8.62 15.96
C LEU A 203 -44.87 -7.48 15.28
N VAL A 204 -45.21 -6.23 15.65
CA VAL A 204 -44.46 -5.03 15.23
C VAL A 204 -43.48 -4.65 16.33
N THR A 205 -42.18 -4.87 16.10
CA THR A 205 -41.10 -4.50 17.02
C THR A 205 -40.27 -3.34 16.47
N GLY A 206 -39.75 -2.48 17.36
CA GLY A 206 -38.94 -1.33 16.98
C GLY A 206 -38.53 -0.47 18.16
N THR A 207 -37.40 0.23 18.02
CA THR A 207 -36.86 1.17 19.01
C THR A 207 -37.81 2.37 19.21
N PRO A 208 -37.76 3.09 20.36
CA PRO A 208 -38.52 4.32 20.54
C PRO A 208 -38.25 5.31 19.39
N GLY A 209 -39.30 5.90 18.79
CA GLY A 209 -39.17 6.82 17.66
C GLY A 209 -39.13 6.19 16.26
N SER A 210 -39.08 4.86 16.14
CA SER A 210 -39.06 4.13 14.84
C SER A 210 -40.35 4.18 14.01
N GLY A 211 -41.37 4.92 14.47
CA GLY A 211 -42.65 5.02 13.75
C GLY A 211 -43.63 3.86 13.98
N LYS A 212 -43.34 2.92 14.88
CA LYS A 212 -44.23 1.78 15.22
C LYS A 212 -45.67 2.16 15.58
N GLY A 213 -45.91 3.37 16.12
CA GLY A 213 -47.27 3.86 16.42
C GLY A 213 -48.12 4.19 15.19
N ARG A 214 -47.52 4.30 13.99
CA ARG A 214 -48.24 4.48 12.72
C ARG A 214 -48.64 3.15 12.06
N ALA A 215 -48.04 2.04 12.49
CA ALA A 215 -48.44 0.70 12.07
C ALA A 215 -49.68 0.29 12.89
N LYS A 216 -50.88 0.68 12.43
CA LYS A 216 -52.13 0.15 12.98
C LYS A 216 -52.31 -1.28 12.46
N VAL A 217 -52.09 -2.25 13.34
CA VAL A 217 -52.51 -3.64 13.11
C VAL A 217 -54.02 -3.65 13.30
N ILE A 218 -54.78 -3.71 12.20
CA ILE A 218 -56.21 -4.01 12.24
C ILE A 218 -56.28 -5.53 12.16
N LEU A 219 -56.70 -6.16 13.26
CA LEU A 219 -57.09 -7.58 13.31
C LEU A 219 -58.51 -7.73 12.77
#